data_AF-A0A3D1DJL7-F1
#
_entry.id   AF-A0A3D1DJL7-F1
#
_cell.length_a   1.000
_cell.length_b   1.000
_cell.length_c   1.000
_cell.angle_alpha   90.00
_cell.angle_beta   90.00
_cell.angle_gamma   90.00
#
_symmetry.space_group_name_H-M   'P 1'
#
loop_
_entity.id
_entity.type
_entity.pdbx_description
1 polymer ?
#
loop_
_entity_poly.entity_id
_entity_poly.type
_entity_poly.pdbx_seq_one_letter_code
_entity_poly.pdbx_strand_id
1 'polypeptide(L)'
;MLSQDRGWGYQDTHLDRILNSVVRNSWIRLDYMLFQTRRPGNHILGADDPMVDNERLPFNVSAGGTVIGQATVPSIDNIRLKNINGMRGTVGLMLSGGALEANVWGLKENSSKFLMTGLGAQGFGTTDAGGPPADPVFAATTVNKFGEPLGGEAFLYDHSFGARYVQDVWGTGINYIRNDANVGEGFRMMPILGFRYLEVNEGLFQTGVFNGGFDGVVDFGEDLNSNGVIDPGEDINNDGLLDLYVGGYEIWTKTV
;
A
#
# COMPACT_ATOMS: atom_id res chain seq x y z
N MET A 1 -48.07 28.36 -17.95
CA MET A 1 -47.74 29.17 -19.14
C MET A 1 -46.89 30.34 -18.66
N LEU A 2 -45.60 30.33 -18.99
CA LEU A 2 -44.70 31.46 -18.74
C LEU A 2 -44.23 31.96 -20.10
N SER A 3 -44.46 33.25 -20.35
CA SER A 3 -44.16 33.97 -21.58
C SER A 3 -42.66 33.90 -21.89
N GLN A 4 -42.28 33.29 -23.03
CA GLN A 4 -40.97 33.50 -23.63
C GLN A 4 -40.98 34.83 -24.38
N ASP A 5 -40.82 35.93 -23.64
CA ASP A 5 -40.44 37.19 -24.25
C ASP A 5 -38.91 37.20 -24.41
N ARG A 6 -38.45 36.82 -25.60
CA ARG A 6 -37.06 37.06 -26.03
C ARG A 6 -37.10 38.27 -26.93
N GLY A 7 -36.77 39.42 -26.34
CA GLY A 7 -37.00 40.77 -26.87
C GLY A 7 -36.66 40.96 -28.35
N TRP A 8 -37.40 41.90 -28.96
CA TRP A 8 -37.31 42.28 -30.37
C TRP A 8 -35.86 42.52 -30.83
N GLY A 9 -35.35 41.61 -31.66
CA GLY A 9 -34.08 41.78 -32.36
C GLY A 9 -33.08 40.63 -32.25
N TYR A 10 -33.32 39.61 -31.42
CA TYR A 10 -32.46 38.42 -31.39
C TYR A 10 -32.71 37.55 -32.64
N GLN A 11 -31.78 37.61 -33.59
CA GLN A 11 -31.64 36.58 -34.63
C GLN A 11 -30.82 35.44 -34.06
N ASP A 12 -31.38 34.22 -34.05
CA ASP A 12 -30.65 33.01 -33.67
C ASP A 12 -29.35 32.92 -34.47
N THR A 13 -28.23 33.09 -33.79
CA THR A 13 -26.91 32.92 -34.41
C THR A 13 -26.67 31.42 -34.67
N HIS A 14 -25.80 31.09 -35.62
CA HIS A 14 -25.47 29.69 -35.93
C HIS A 14 -24.99 28.93 -34.69
N LEU A 15 -24.27 29.61 -33.79
CA LEU A 15 -23.84 29.10 -32.50
C LEU A 15 -25.02 28.76 -31.58
N ASP A 16 -26.05 29.60 -31.53
CA ASP A 16 -27.21 29.40 -30.67
C ASP A 16 -28.08 28.21 -31.13
N ARG A 17 -28.18 27.98 -32.44
CA ARG A 17 -28.84 26.78 -32.99
C ARG A 17 -28.05 25.50 -32.73
N ILE A 18 -26.72 25.56 -32.85
CA ILE A 18 -25.83 24.43 -32.54
C ILE A 18 -25.91 24.11 -31.04
N LEU A 19 -25.84 25.12 -30.17
CA LEU A 19 -25.93 24.95 -28.72
C LEU A 19 -27.30 24.39 -28.30
N ASN A 20 -28.41 24.91 -28.85
CA ASN A 20 -29.75 24.39 -28.56
C ASN A 20 -29.96 22.96 -29.10
N SER A 21 -29.34 22.60 -30.23
CA SER A 21 -29.35 21.23 -30.77
C SER A 21 -28.54 20.27 -29.90
N VAL A 22 -27.37 20.70 -29.42
CA VAL A 22 -26.48 19.92 -28.55
C VAL A 22 -27.16 19.63 -27.21
N VAL A 23 -27.86 20.62 -26.63
CA VAL A 23 -28.57 20.44 -25.36
C VAL A 23 -29.73 19.45 -25.48
N ARG A 24 -30.51 19.48 -26.58
CA ARG A 24 -31.66 18.58 -26.78
C ARG A 24 -31.28 17.13 -27.07
N ASN A 25 -30.10 16.90 -27.64
CA ASN A 25 -29.58 15.58 -28.00
C ASN A 25 -28.49 15.08 -27.04
N SER A 26 -28.44 15.64 -25.83
CA SER A 26 -27.51 15.23 -24.79
C SER A 26 -28.19 14.43 -23.70
N TRP A 27 -27.43 13.56 -23.04
CA TRP A 27 -27.85 12.89 -21.82
C TRP A 27 -26.73 12.93 -20.79
N ILE A 28 -27.13 12.85 -19.53
CA ILE A 28 -26.22 12.81 -18.38
C ILE A 28 -26.52 11.54 -17.59
N ARG A 29 -25.46 10.82 -17.20
CA ARG A 29 -25.54 9.68 -16.30
C ARG A 29 -24.59 9.89 -15.14
N LEU A 30 -25.06 9.55 -13.94
CA LEU A 30 -24.26 9.52 -12.73
C LEU A 30 -24.30 8.10 -12.18
N ASP A 31 -23.14 7.45 -12.12
CA ASP A 31 -23.00 6.09 -11.60
C ASP A 31 -22.26 6.14 -10.26
N TYR A 32 -22.83 5.51 -9.23
CA TYR A 32 -22.09 5.16 -8.03
C TYR A 32 -21.30 3.88 -8.29
N MET A 33 -20.06 3.83 -7.78
CA MET A 33 -19.16 2.73 -7.99
C MET A 33 -18.64 2.18 -6.66
N LEU A 34 -18.53 0.86 -6.57
CA LEU A 34 -17.90 0.17 -5.47
C LEU A 34 -16.79 -0.73 -6.01
N PHE A 35 -15.55 -0.37 -5.70
CA PHE A 35 -14.35 -1.05 -6.18
C PHE A 35 -13.68 -1.88 -5.08
N GLN A 36 -13.01 -2.94 -5.53
CA GLN A 36 -12.12 -3.75 -4.70
C GLN A 36 -10.84 -4.02 -5.49
N THR A 37 -9.70 -3.74 -4.88
CA THR A 37 -8.39 -4.07 -5.43
C THR A 37 -7.82 -5.24 -4.62
N ARG A 38 -7.58 -6.37 -5.29
CA ARG A 38 -7.03 -7.58 -4.68
C ARG A 38 -5.65 -7.82 -5.29
N ARG A 39 -4.66 -8.09 -4.43
CA ARG A 39 -3.27 -8.40 -4.83
C ARG A 39 -2.68 -7.26 -5.68
N PRO A 40 -2.38 -6.09 -5.07
CA PRO A 40 -1.77 -4.97 -5.81
C PRO A 40 -0.42 -5.35 -6.43
N GLY A 41 0.22 -6.42 -5.97
CA GLY A 41 1.34 -7.08 -6.65
C GLY A 41 1.81 -8.32 -5.89
N ASN A 42 2.89 -8.92 -6.37
CA ASN A 42 3.64 -10.00 -5.72
C ASN A 42 5.10 -9.60 -5.45
N HIS A 43 5.34 -8.32 -5.19
CA HIS A 43 6.68 -7.82 -4.93
C HIS A 43 7.01 -7.87 -3.43
N ILE A 44 8.25 -8.23 -3.12
CA ILE A 44 8.81 -8.13 -1.78
C ILE A 44 9.01 -6.67 -1.39
N LEU A 45 9.01 -6.40 -0.09
CA LEU A 45 9.28 -5.09 0.49
C LEU A 45 10.79 -4.89 0.66
N GLY A 46 11.49 -4.86 -0.46
CA GLY A 46 12.94 -4.79 -0.54
C GLY A 46 13.40 -5.00 -1.98
N ALA A 47 14.63 -5.45 -2.13
CA ALA A 47 15.21 -5.83 -3.41
C ALA A 47 15.53 -7.33 -3.46
N ASP A 48 15.58 -7.90 -4.66
CA ASP A 48 15.90 -9.32 -4.83
C ASP A 48 17.35 -9.59 -4.38
N ASP A 49 17.56 -10.63 -3.57
CA ASP A 49 18.86 -11.06 -3.05
C ASP A 49 19.28 -12.38 -3.74
N PRO A 50 20.31 -12.37 -4.60
CA PRO A 50 20.76 -13.56 -5.34
C PRO A 50 21.36 -14.65 -4.44
N MET A 51 21.63 -14.36 -3.16
CA MET A 51 22.13 -15.34 -2.20
C MET A 51 21.02 -16.14 -1.51
N VAL A 52 19.75 -15.77 -1.72
CA VAL A 52 18.60 -16.41 -1.10
C VAL A 52 17.65 -16.90 -2.19
N ASP A 53 17.34 -18.21 -2.21
CA ASP A 53 16.47 -18.79 -3.24
C ASP A 53 15.04 -18.19 -3.23
N ASN A 54 14.56 -17.80 -2.05
CA ASN A 54 13.26 -17.12 -1.87
C ASN A 54 13.20 -16.39 -0.53
N GLU A 55 13.28 -15.07 -0.57
CA GLU A 55 13.30 -14.18 0.60
C GLU A 55 11.96 -14.13 1.35
N ARG A 56 10.89 -14.62 0.72
CA ARG A 56 9.55 -14.71 1.34
C ARG A 56 9.42 -15.90 2.28
N LEU A 57 10.37 -16.84 2.23
CA LEU A 57 10.49 -17.94 3.18
C LEU A 57 11.55 -17.60 4.23
N PRO A 58 11.49 -18.19 5.43
CA PRO A 58 12.53 -18.01 6.42
C PRO A 58 13.92 -18.41 5.89
N PHE A 59 14.90 -17.51 6.03
CA PHE A 59 16.30 -17.74 5.68
C PHE A 59 17.24 -17.29 6.81
N ASN A 60 18.40 -17.94 6.90
CA ASN A 60 19.39 -17.64 7.92
C ASN A 60 19.97 -16.23 7.71
N VAL A 61 20.01 -15.44 8.78
CA VAL A 61 20.72 -14.17 8.81
C VAL A 61 21.90 -14.24 9.76
N SER A 62 22.99 -13.58 9.38
CA SER A 62 24.24 -13.60 10.14
C SER A 62 24.81 -12.21 10.34
N ALA A 63 25.36 -11.95 11.52
CA ALA A 63 26.14 -10.77 11.82
C ALA A 63 27.58 -11.19 12.16
N GLY A 64 28.58 -10.56 11.53
CA GLY A 64 29.99 -10.89 11.79
C GLY A 64 30.39 -12.35 11.47
N GLY A 65 29.65 -13.03 10.59
CA GLY A 65 29.87 -14.45 10.25
C GLY A 65 29.19 -15.46 11.17
N THR A 66 28.49 -15.01 12.20
CA THR A 66 27.71 -15.86 13.12
C THR A 66 26.23 -15.75 12.77
N VAL A 67 25.53 -16.89 12.66
CA VAL A 67 24.08 -16.91 12.46
C VAL A 67 23.40 -16.38 13.72
N ILE A 68 22.56 -15.36 13.55
CA ILE A 68 21.83 -14.69 14.64
C ILE A 68 20.34 -15.04 14.67
N GLY A 69 19.82 -15.64 13.60
CA GLY A 69 18.47 -16.21 13.55
C GLY A 69 17.91 -16.33 12.14
N GLN A 70 16.59 -16.35 12.05
CA GLN A 70 15.83 -16.49 10.80
C GLN A 70 15.18 -15.18 10.43
N ALA A 71 15.31 -14.73 9.18
CA ALA A 71 14.59 -13.57 8.68
C ALA A 71 13.61 -13.94 7.56
N THR A 72 12.60 -13.10 7.36
CA THR A 72 11.70 -13.18 6.21
C THR A 72 11.45 -11.78 5.67
N VAL A 73 11.55 -11.62 4.35
CA VAL A 73 11.21 -10.37 3.67
C VAL A 73 9.70 -10.34 3.41
N PRO A 74 8.98 -9.38 3.98
CA PRO A 74 7.53 -9.32 3.82
C PRO A 74 7.16 -8.86 2.42
N SER A 75 5.94 -9.17 1.98
CA SER A 75 5.45 -8.78 0.66
C SER A 75 4.11 -8.06 0.74
N ILE A 76 3.75 -7.37 -0.35
CA ILE A 76 2.46 -6.69 -0.48
C ILE A 76 1.28 -7.63 -0.77
N ASP A 77 1.51 -8.95 -0.79
CA ASP A 77 0.51 -9.98 -1.12
C ASP A 77 -0.72 -9.95 -0.18
N ASN A 78 -0.48 -9.60 1.08
CA ASN A 78 -1.49 -9.55 2.12
C ASN A 78 -2.27 -8.21 2.14
N ILE A 79 -1.85 -7.23 1.32
CA ILE A 79 -2.52 -5.94 1.22
C ILE A 79 -3.77 -6.09 0.37
N ARG A 80 -4.91 -5.66 0.93
CA ARG A 80 -6.22 -5.73 0.27
C ARG A 80 -6.98 -4.44 0.49
N LEU A 81 -7.21 -3.71 -0.59
CA LEU A 81 -8.05 -2.50 -0.59
C LEU A 81 -9.48 -2.92 -0.91
N LYS A 82 -10.36 -2.91 0.09
CA LYS A 82 -11.78 -3.25 -0.06
C LYS A 82 -12.66 -2.02 0.13
N ASN A 83 -13.89 -2.11 -0.35
CA ASN A 83 -14.96 -1.13 -0.12
C ASN A 83 -14.59 0.29 -0.57
N ILE A 84 -13.95 0.41 -1.73
CA ILE A 84 -13.53 1.69 -2.30
C ILE A 84 -14.75 2.32 -2.98
N ASN A 85 -15.28 3.37 -2.38
CA ASN A 85 -16.39 4.12 -2.96
C ASN A 85 -15.88 5.03 -4.07
N GLY A 86 -16.64 5.16 -5.15
CA GLY A 86 -16.33 6.07 -6.23
C GLY A 86 -17.58 6.59 -6.93
N MET A 87 -17.37 7.58 -7.80
CA MET A 87 -18.44 8.15 -8.61
C MET A 87 -17.95 8.34 -10.04
N ARG A 88 -18.87 8.19 -11.00
CA ARG A 88 -18.61 8.44 -12.42
C ARG A 88 -19.71 9.31 -12.99
N GLY A 89 -19.33 10.45 -13.56
CA GLY A 89 -20.19 11.28 -14.38
C GLY A 89 -19.94 10.98 -15.86
N THR A 90 -21.00 10.80 -16.64
CA THR A 90 -20.92 10.63 -18.09
C THR A 90 -21.86 11.63 -18.77
N VAL A 91 -21.37 12.30 -19.80
CA VAL A 91 -22.15 13.14 -20.70
C VAL A 91 -22.08 12.54 -22.09
N GLY A 92 -23.23 12.31 -22.70
CA GLY A 92 -23.34 11.79 -24.06
C GLY A 92 -24.00 12.79 -25.00
N LEU A 93 -23.57 12.81 -26.27
CA LEU A 93 -24.14 13.58 -27.37
C LEU A 93 -24.52 12.63 -28.49
N MET A 94 -25.78 12.64 -28.91
CA MET A 94 -26.25 11.91 -30.09
C MET A 94 -25.88 12.69 -31.36
N LEU A 95 -25.16 12.03 -32.27
CA LEU A 95 -24.78 12.53 -33.58
C LEU A 95 -25.53 11.73 -34.66
N SER A 96 -25.64 12.27 -35.87
CA SER A 96 -26.34 11.57 -36.97
C SER A 96 -25.76 10.18 -37.27
N GLY A 97 -24.46 9.97 -37.06
CA GLY A 97 -23.77 8.70 -37.34
C GLY A 97 -23.42 7.87 -36.11
N GLY A 98 -23.79 8.30 -34.89
CA GLY A 98 -23.33 7.64 -33.66
C GLY A 98 -23.59 8.45 -32.40
N ALA A 99 -22.91 8.11 -31.31
CA ALA A 99 -22.90 8.87 -30.07
C ALA A 99 -21.47 9.17 -29.63
N LEU A 100 -21.23 10.38 -29.13
CA LEU A 100 -19.99 10.76 -28.45
C LEU A 100 -20.25 10.78 -26.95
N GLU A 101 -19.48 10.03 -26.17
CA GLU A 101 -19.56 9.98 -24.71
C GLU A 101 -18.26 10.47 -24.10
N ALA A 102 -18.34 11.40 -23.15
CA ALA A 102 -17.24 11.80 -22.30
C ALA A 102 -17.56 11.41 -20.85
N ASN A 103 -16.62 10.82 -20.13
CA ASN A 103 -16.78 10.49 -18.72
C ASN A 103 -15.60 10.95 -17.89
N VAL A 104 -15.88 11.24 -16.62
CA VAL A 104 -14.89 11.43 -15.57
C VAL A 104 -15.31 10.58 -14.38
N TRP A 105 -14.35 9.95 -13.74
CA TRP A 105 -14.60 9.13 -12.58
C TRP A 105 -13.44 9.18 -11.61
N GLY A 106 -13.75 8.98 -10.35
CA GLY A 106 -12.77 8.96 -9.27
C GLY A 106 -13.18 7.97 -8.20
N LEU A 107 -12.18 7.43 -7.53
CA LEU A 107 -12.34 6.62 -6.33
C LEU A 107 -11.93 7.46 -5.12
N LYS A 108 -12.53 7.19 -3.97
CA LYS A 108 -12.05 7.73 -2.71
C LYS A 108 -10.68 7.11 -2.40
N GLU A 109 -9.76 7.92 -1.88
CA GLU A 109 -8.50 7.42 -1.33
C GLU A 109 -8.76 6.25 -0.37
N ASN A 110 -8.02 5.17 -0.56
CA ASN A 110 -8.09 4.01 0.30
C ASN A 110 -6.70 3.59 0.77
N SER A 111 -6.66 2.99 1.96
CA SER A 111 -5.43 2.45 2.51
C SER A 111 -5.64 1.09 3.14
N SER A 112 -4.57 0.30 3.14
CA SER A 112 -4.51 -0.99 3.82
C SER A 112 -3.15 -1.13 4.48
N LYS A 113 -3.14 -1.71 5.67
CA LYS A 113 -1.93 -1.93 6.45
C LYS A 113 -1.84 -3.37 6.89
N PHE A 114 -0.63 -3.87 7.03
CA PHE A 114 -0.36 -5.09 7.77
C PHE A 114 0.75 -4.83 8.79
N LEU A 115 0.75 -5.65 9.82
CA LEU A 115 1.76 -5.70 10.87
C LEU A 115 2.23 -7.15 10.97
N MET A 116 3.52 -7.36 11.11
CA MET A 116 4.07 -8.65 11.48
C MET A 116 4.11 -8.78 12.99
N THR A 117 3.73 -9.96 13.46
CA THR A 117 3.68 -10.33 14.87
C THR A 117 4.55 -11.57 15.08
N GLY A 118 5.07 -11.76 16.29
CA GLY A 118 5.95 -12.90 16.59
C GLY A 118 7.39 -12.71 16.12
N LEU A 119 7.83 -11.45 16.00
CA LEU A 119 9.23 -11.10 15.79
C LEU A 119 10.00 -11.17 17.13
N GLY A 120 11.30 -11.38 17.04
CA GLY A 120 12.20 -11.47 18.18
C GLY A 120 12.32 -12.89 18.74
N ALA A 121 12.53 -12.98 20.05
CA ALA A 121 12.83 -14.21 20.76
C ALA A 121 11.61 -15.14 20.70
N GLN A 122 11.84 -16.40 20.34
CA GLN A 122 10.77 -17.41 20.31
C GLN A 122 10.63 -18.15 21.65
N GLY A 123 11.52 -17.88 22.61
CA GLY A 123 11.51 -18.44 23.96
C GLY A 123 12.75 -18.03 24.75
N PHE A 124 12.70 -18.25 26.07
CA PHE A 124 13.81 -18.00 26.98
C PHE A 124 14.20 -19.30 27.70
N GLY A 125 15.49 -19.47 27.98
CA GLY A 125 16.01 -20.63 28.71
C GLY A 125 16.06 -21.93 27.88
N THR A 126 16.33 -23.05 28.56
CA THR A 126 16.39 -24.37 27.92
C THR A 126 14.98 -24.89 27.62
N THR A 127 14.79 -25.46 26.44
CA THR A 127 13.57 -26.20 26.08
C THR A 127 13.29 -27.35 27.06
N ASP A 128 12.06 -27.87 27.09
CA ASP A 128 11.69 -29.04 27.91
C ASP A 128 12.56 -30.29 27.64
N ALA A 129 13.24 -30.32 26.48
CA ALA A 129 14.19 -31.36 26.08
C ALA A 129 15.67 -31.03 26.44
N GLY A 130 15.93 -29.92 27.13
CA GLY A 130 17.27 -29.47 27.55
C GLY A 130 18.10 -28.81 26.44
N GLY A 131 17.53 -28.54 25.26
CA GLY A 131 18.19 -27.84 24.16
C GLY A 131 18.07 -26.31 24.26
N PRO A 132 18.91 -25.55 23.51
CA PRO A 132 18.78 -24.09 23.41
C PRO A 132 17.40 -23.68 22.87
N PRO A 133 16.94 -22.45 23.17
CA PRO A 133 15.67 -21.94 22.63
C PRO A 133 15.75 -21.84 21.11
N ALA A 134 14.58 -21.78 20.45
CA ALA A 134 14.50 -21.63 19.01
C ALA A 134 15.09 -20.29 18.55
N ASP A 135 15.68 -20.29 17.37
CA ASP A 135 16.29 -19.10 16.76
C ASP A 135 15.31 -17.90 16.74
N PRO A 136 15.81 -16.68 17.01
CA PRO A 136 15.01 -15.47 16.87
C PRO A 136 14.49 -15.29 15.44
N VAL A 137 13.32 -14.64 15.32
CA VAL A 137 12.66 -14.38 14.03
C VAL A 137 12.68 -12.89 13.73
N PHE A 138 13.15 -12.53 12.54
CA PHE A 138 13.26 -11.15 12.09
C PHE A 138 12.37 -10.89 10.87
N ALA A 139 11.83 -9.68 10.78
CA ALA A 139 11.44 -9.13 9.49
C ALA A 139 12.68 -8.51 8.83
N ALA A 140 12.78 -8.61 7.51
CA ALA A 140 13.89 -8.03 6.76
C ALA A 140 13.43 -7.10 5.64
N THR A 141 14.23 -6.08 5.37
CA THR A 141 14.19 -5.29 4.13
C THR A 141 15.55 -5.42 3.46
N THR A 142 15.60 -6.22 2.39
CA THR A 142 16.78 -6.41 1.54
C THR A 142 17.04 -5.18 0.68
N VAL A 143 18.31 -4.90 0.40
CA VAL A 143 18.73 -3.67 -0.29
C VAL A 143 19.68 -3.93 -1.44
N ASN A 144 19.65 -3.02 -2.42
CA ASN A 144 20.62 -2.98 -3.53
C ASN A 144 21.61 -1.85 -3.31
N LYS A 145 22.84 -2.04 -3.78
CA LYS A 145 23.85 -0.97 -3.86
C LYS A 145 24.00 -0.56 -5.30
N PHE A 146 23.61 0.70 -5.58
CA PHE A 146 23.70 1.29 -6.92
C PHE A 146 22.98 0.49 -8.02
N GLY A 147 21.87 -0.18 -7.68
CA GLY A 147 21.07 -0.96 -8.64
C GLY A 147 21.52 -2.41 -8.81
N GLU A 148 22.66 -2.80 -8.24
CA GLU A 148 23.10 -4.18 -8.18
C GLU A 148 22.62 -4.83 -6.87
N PRO A 149 22.13 -6.09 -6.92
CA PRO A 149 21.83 -6.85 -5.72
C PRO A 149 23.05 -6.96 -4.82
N LEU A 150 22.94 -6.43 -3.60
CA LEU A 150 23.90 -6.78 -2.56
C LEU A 150 23.51 -8.15 -2.04
N GLY A 151 24.26 -9.16 -2.45
CA GLY A 151 24.14 -10.46 -1.83
C GLY A 151 24.35 -10.35 -0.33
N GLY A 152 23.33 -10.64 0.47
CA GLY A 152 23.44 -10.78 1.92
C GLY A 152 23.41 -9.49 2.76
N GLU A 153 23.01 -8.34 2.21
CA GLU A 153 22.75 -7.13 3.02
C GLU A 153 21.24 -6.88 3.18
N ALA A 154 20.77 -6.85 4.43
CA ALA A 154 19.39 -6.53 4.77
C ALA A 154 19.29 -5.74 6.08
N PHE A 155 18.32 -4.84 6.17
CA PHE A 155 17.90 -4.26 7.43
C PHE A 155 17.01 -5.27 8.16
N LEU A 156 17.34 -5.57 9.42
CA LEU A 156 16.60 -6.51 10.26
C LEU A 156 15.74 -5.77 11.28
N TYR A 157 14.60 -6.35 11.61
CA TYR A 157 13.65 -5.84 12.60
C TYR A 157 13.17 -6.99 13.49
N ASP A 158 13.33 -6.84 14.80
CA ASP A 158 13.06 -7.87 15.81
C ASP A 158 11.84 -7.53 16.69
N HIS A 159 11.47 -6.25 16.80
CA HIS A 159 10.37 -5.84 17.66
C HIS A 159 9.07 -5.66 16.90
N SER A 160 9.11 -4.90 15.80
CA SER A 160 7.94 -4.65 14.98
C SER A 160 8.30 -4.37 13.54
N PHE A 161 7.42 -4.79 12.63
CA PHE A 161 7.48 -4.42 11.22
C PHE A 161 6.07 -4.25 10.69
N GLY A 162 5.82 -3.15 9.99
CA GLY A 162 4.54 -2.88 9.36
C GLY A 162 4.71 -2.15 8.05
N ALA A 163 3.77 -2.39 7.14
CA ALA A 163 3.68 -1.63 5.90
C ALA A 163 2.26 -1.12 5.68
N ARG A 164 2.17 0.08 5.13
CA ARG A 164 0.92 0.74 4.77
C ARG A 164 0.97 1.13 3.31
N TYR A 165 -0.03 0.69 2.57
CA TYR A 165 -0.25 1.06 1.18
C TYR A 165 -1.44 2.02 1.08
N VAL A 166 -1.27 3.11 0.33
CA VAL A 166 -2.28 4.12 0.05
C VAL A 166 -2.43 4.24 -1.46
N GLN A 167 -3.66 4.35 -1.94
CA GLN A 167 -3.96 4.50 -3.36
C GLN A 167 -5.08 5.51 -3.56
N ASP A 168 -4.88 6.39 -4.54
CA ASP A 168 -5.87 7.28 -5.12
C ASP A 168 -5.92 7.07 -6.64
N VAL A 169 -7.13 6.97 -7.20
CA VAL A 169 -7.33 6.64 -8.62
C VAL A 169 -8.45 7.49 -9.20
N TRP A 170 -8.16 8.11 -10.32
CA TRP A 170 -9.17 8.76 -11.13
C TRP A 170 -8.88 8.56 -12.62
N GLY A 171 -9.88 8.80 -13.44
CA GLY A 171 -9.74 8.69 -14.87
C GLY A 171 -10.79 9.48 -15.61
N THR A 172 -10.51 9.67 -16.89
CA THR A 172 -11.41 10.30 -17.83
C THR A 172 -11.32 9.58 -19.16
N GLY A 173 -12.38 9.65 -19.96
CA GLY A 173 -12.37 9.03 -21.27
C GLY A 173 -13.38 9.64 -22.20
N ILE A 174 -13.08 9.52 -23.49
CA ILE A 174 -13.96 9.93 -24.58
C ILE A 174 -14.12 8.74 -25.50
N ASN A 175 -15.37 8.35 -25.79
CA ASN A 175 -15.70 7.26 -26.71
C ASN A 175 -16.65 7.76 -27.79
N TYR A 176 -16.41 7.35 -29.02
CA TYR A 176 -17.34 7.45 -30.13
C TYR A 176 -17.91 6.08 -30.43
N ILE A 177 -19.22 5.96 -30.37
CA ILE A 177 -19.98 4.75 -30.66
C ILE A 177 -20.67 4.96 -32.00
N ARG A 178 -20.29 4.22 -33.03
CA ARG A 178 -20.93 4.36 -34.35
C ARG A 178 -22.27 3.63 -34.34
N ASN A 179 -23.29 4.28 -34.91
CA ASN A 179 -24.56 3.62 -35.16
C ASN A 179 -24.39 2.56 -36.25
N ASP A 180 -25.18 1.49 -36.14
CA ASP A 180 -25.21 0.48 -37.20
C ASP A 180 -25.76 1.10 -38.49
N ALA A 181 -25.15 0.77 -39.62
CA ALA A 181 -25.57 1.21 -40.94
C ALA A 181 -26.71 0.34 -41.50
N ASN A 182 -26.96 -0.84 -40.94
CA ASN A 182 -28.03 -1.74 -41.37
C ASN A 182 -29.37 -1.34 -40.73
N VAL A 183 -30.36 -1.04 -41.56
CA VAL A 183 -31.74 -0.74 -41.14
C VAL A 183 -32.60 -1.99 -41.40
N GLY A 184 -32.70 -2.90 -40.44
CA GLY A 184 -33.49 -4.14 -40.55
C GLY A 184 -33.45 -5.01 -39.28
N GLU A 185 -34.32 -6.01 -39.20
CA GLU A 185 -34.28 -7.04 -38.16
C GLU A 185 -33.18 -8.06 -38.49
N GLY A 186 -32.06 -7.99 -37.77
CA GLY A 186 -30.89 -8.82 -38.01
C GLY A 186 -29.78 -8.54 -37.02
N PHE A 187 -28.56 -8.92 -37.37
CA PHE A 187 -27.37 -8.68 -36.55
C PHE A 187 -27.04 -7.18 -36.47
N ARG A 188 -26.91 -6.65 -35.25
CA ARG A 188 -26.56 -5.25 -34.99
C ARG A 188 -25.09 -5.10 -34.55
N MET A 189 -24.29 -4.32 -35.27
CA MET A 189 -22.91 -3.98 -34.91
C MET A 189 -22.76 -2.48 -34.59
N MET A 190 -22.20 -2.16 -33.43
CA MET A 190 -21.89 -0.78 -33.02
C MET A 190 -20.43 -0.70 -32.59
N PRO A 191 -19.49 -0.41 -33.52
CA PRO A 191 -18.09 -0.28 -33.16
C PRO A 191 -17.87 0.94 -32.26
N ILE A 192 -16.95 0.79 -31.32
CA ILE A 192 -16.59 1.83 -30.35
C ILE A 192 -15.11 2.14 -30.53
N LEU A 193 -14.78 3.43 -30.65
CA LEU A 193 -13.42 3.94 -30.65
C LEU A 193 -13.30 5.00 -29.56
N GLY A 194 -12.25 4.95 -28.75
CA GLY A 194 -12.12 5.91 -27.66
C GLY A 194 -10.72 5.99 -27.08
N PHE A 195 -10.52 7.03 -26.29
CA PHE A 195 -9.32 7.28 -25.52
C PHE A 195 -9.68 7.29 -24.05
N ARG A 196 -8.79 6.74 -23.22
CA ARG A 196 -8.93 6.75 -21.76
C ARG A 196 -7.63 7.21 -21.15
N TYR A 197 -7.74 8.15 -20.23
CA TYR A 197 -6.69 8.53 -19.30
C TYR A 197 -7.01 7.92 -17.93
N LEU A 198 -5.97 7.39 -17.29
CA LEU A 198 -6.04 6.80 -15.97
C LEU A 198 -4.82 7.33 -15.20
N GLU A 199 -5.09 7.88 -14.03
CA GLU A 199 -4.05 8.27 -13.09
C GLU A 199 -4.18 7.42 -11.84
N VAL A 200 -3.05 6.90 -11.39
CA VAL A 200 -2.95 6.07 -10.20
C VAL A 200 -1.82 6.65 -9.36
N ASN A 201 -2.20 7.23 -8.23
CA ASN A 201 -1.27 7.78 -7.25
C ASN A 201 -1.15 6.79 -6.09
N GLU A 202 0.06 6.31 -5.85
CA GLU A 202 0.32 5.23 -4.89
C GLU A 202 1.42 5.62 -3.92
N GLY A 203 1.27 5.18 -2.67
CA GLY A 203 2.25 5.38 -1.62
C GLY A 203 2.42 4.12 -0.79
N LEU A 204 3.68 3.70 -0.61
CA LEU A 204 4.05 2.59 0.24
C LEU A 204 4.94 3.10 1.38
N PHE A 205 4.49 2.91 2.60
CA PHE A 205 5.18 3.35 3.82
C PHE A 205 5.56 2.11 4.62
N GLN A 206 6.85 1.93 4.86
CA GLN A 206 7.38 0.85 5.69
C GLN A 206 7.84 1.45 7.02
N THR A 207 7.56 0.75 8.12
CA THR A 207 8.04 1.10 9.45
C THR A 207 8.52 -0.17 10.14
N GLY A 208 9.68 -0.10 10.77
CA GLY A 208 10.25 -1.22 11.49
C GLY A 208 11.08 -0.72 12.67
N VAL A 209 11.11 -1.51 13.73
CA VAL A 209 11.91 -1.25 14.93
C VAL A 209 12.84 -2.43 15.13
N PHE A 210 14.12 -2.09 15.19
CA PHE A 210 15.15 -2.96 15.74
C PHE A 210 15.48 -2.44 17.13
N ASN A 211 15.20 -3.20 18.17
CA ASN A 211 15.53 -2.80 19.55
C ASN A 211 16.70 -3.60 20.13
N GLY A 212 17.29 -4.51 19.37
CA GLY A 212 18.60 -5.06 19.70
C GLY A 212 18.60 -5.98 20.90
N GLY A 213 17.44 -6.53 21.30
CA GLY A 213 17.33 -7.50 22.42
C GLY A 213 18.07 -8.83 22.21
N PHE A 214 19.02 -8.87 21.26
CA PHE A 214 19.84 -9.99 20.80
C PHE A 214 21.30 -9.61 20.54
N ASP A 215 21.81 -8.47 21.04
CA ASP A 215 23.23 -8.12 20.90
C ASP A 215 24.16 -8.90 21.87
N GLY A 216 23.60 -9.87 22.60
CA GLY A 216 24.31 -10.62 23.63
C GLY A 216 24.42 -9.86 24.96
N VAL A 217 23.94 -8.62 25.00
CA VAL A 217 23.57 -7.88 26.20
C VAL A 217 22.04 -7.87 26.22
N VAL A 218 21.47 -8.40 27.29
CA VAL A 218 20.03 -8.44 27.42
C VAL A 218 19.55 -7.01 27.69
N ASP A 219 18.96 -6.34 26.69
CA ASP A 219 18.26 -5.05 26.84
C ASP A 219 16.87 -5.21 27.48
N PHE A 220 16.76 -6.10 28.47
CA PHE A 220 15.70 -6.09 29.45
C PHE A 220 16.38 -5.72 30.75
N GLY A 221 16.03 -4.57 31.33
CA GLY A 221 16.32 -4.41 32.75
C GLY A 221 15.77 -5.62 33.51
N GLU A 222 16.49 -6.07 34.51
CA GLU A 222 16.18 -7.29 35.27
C GLU A 222 14.79 -7.23 35.93
N ASP A 223 14.21 -6.03 36.03
CA ASP A 223 12.86 -5.76 36.55
C ASP A 223 11.74 -6.13 35.54
N LEU A 224 11.54 -7.43 35.32
CA LEU A 224 10.57 -7.95 34.34
C LEU A 224 9.12 -7.54 34.64
N ASN A 225 8.80 -7.24 35.90
CA ASN A 225 7.46 -6.84 36.32
C ASN A 225 7.35 -5.36 36.75
N SER A 226 8.43 -4.59 36.62
CA SER A 226 8.50 -3.16 36.91
C SER A 226 8.15 -2.79 38.36
N ASN A 227 8.48 -3.64 39.34
CA ASN A 227 8.20 -3.42 40.76
C ASN A 227 9.37 -2.78 41.53
N GLY A 228 10.54 -2.61 40.88
CA GLY A 228 11.74 -2.03 41.46
C GLY A 228 12.46 -2.93 42.48
N VAL A 229 12.24 -4.24 42.45
CA VAL A 229 12.84 -5.25 43.33
C VAL A 229 13.34 -6.41 42.47
N ILE A 230 14.48 -6.99 42.83
CA ILE A 230 14.99 -8.21 42.19
C ILE A 230 14.20 -9.43 42.66
N ASP A 231 13.38 -10.02 41.79
CA ASP A 231 12.66 -11.25 42.09
C ASP A 231 13.48 -12.52 41.77
N PRO A 232 13.16 -13.66 42.39
CA PRO A 232 13.82 -14.92 42.08
C PRO A 232 13.69 -15.30 40.58
N GLY A 233 14.81 -15.31 39.86
CA GLY A 233 14.87 -15.58 38.42
C GLY A 233 15.00 -14.33 37.54
N GLU A 234 14.97 -13.14 38.14
CA GLU A 234 15.25 -11.86 37.48
C GLU A 234 16.74 -11.50 37.50
N ASP A 235 17.53 -12.04 38.43
CA ASP A 235 18.99 -11.88 38.52
C ASP A 235 19.70 -12.67 37.41
N ILE A 236 19.82 -12.06 36.23
CA ILE A 236 20.34 -12.73 35.03
C ILE A 236 21.87 -12.82 35.10
N ASN A 237 22.52 -11.81 35.68
CA ASN A 237 23.97 -11.72 35.76
C ASN A 237 24.57 -12.31 37.07
N ASN A 238 23.71 -12.61 38.05
CA ASN A 238 24.01 -13.23 39.34
C ASN A 238 24.90 -12.35 40.26
N ASP A 239 24.78 -11.03 40.15
CA ASP A 239 25.51 -10.04 40.96
C ASP A 239 24.71 -9.52 42.17
N GLY A 240 23.42 -9.88 42.24
CA GLY A 240 22.52 -9.54 43.34
C GLY A 240 22.05 -8.07 43.35
N LEU A 241 22.23 -7.35 42.24
CA LEU A 241 21.72 -6.00 42.03
C LEU A 241 20.60 -6.03 40.98
N LEU A 242 19.64 -5.10 41.07
CA LEU A 242 18.61 -4.94 40.04
C LEU A 242 19.13 -3.98 38.97
N ASP A 243 19.48 -4.51 37.80
CA ASP A 243 19.88 -3.68 36.67
C ASP A 243 18.67 -3.05 35.98
N LEU A 244 18.33 -1.83 36.41
CA LEU A 244 17.35 -0.98 35.74
C LEU A 244 18.05 -0.24 34.60
N TYR A 245 17.94 -0.74 33.36
CA TYR A 245 18.47 -0.02 32.21
C TYR A 245 17.83 1.38 32.09
N VAL A 246 18.58 2.42 32.46
CA VAL A 246 18.31 3.81 32.09
C VAL A 246 19.21 4.16 30.92
N GLY A 247 18.81 3.76 29.72
CA GLY A 247 19.39 4.24 28.46
C GLY A 247 18.99 5.68 28.17
N GLY A 248 19.47 6.62 28.99
CA GLY A 248 19.48 8.05 28.68
C GLY A 248 20.84 8.42 28.11
N TYR A 249 20.93 8.62 26.79
CA TYR A 249 22.09 9.25 26.18
C TYR A 249 22.23 10.69 26.70
N GLU A 250 23.24 10.95 27.53
CA GLU A 250 23.64 12.31 27.87
C GLU A 250 24.36 12.93 26.67
N ILE A 251 23.64 13.71 25.86
CA ILE A 251 24.22 14.46 24.74
C ILE A 251 25.02 15.63 25.34
N TRP A 252 26.35 15.50 25.40
CA TRP A 252 27.23 16.63 25.68
C TRP A 252 27.20 17.60 24.48
N THR A 253 26.33 18.60 24.52
CA THR A 253 26.47 19.76 23.64
C THR A 253 27.68 20.56 24.08
N LYS A 254 28.79 20.43 23.36
CA LYS A 254 29.89 21.40 23.45
C LYS A 254 29.48 22.65 22.68
N THR A 255 29.05 23.67 23.40
CA THR A 255 28.92 25.03 22.85
C THR A 255 30.31 25.49 22.41
N VAL A 256 30.43 25.92 21.15
CA VAL A 256 31.61 26.63 20.63
C VAL A 256 31.63 28.03 21.22
#